data_AF-A0A6B0TBW3-F1
#
_entry.id   AF-A0A6B0TBW3-F1
#
_cell.length_a   1.000
_cell.length_b   1.000
_cell.length_c   1.000
_cell.angle_alpha   90.00
_cell.angle_beta   90.00
_cell.angle_gamma   90.00
#
_symmetry.space_group_name_H-M   'P 1'
#
loop_
_entity.id
_entity.type
_entity.pdbx_description
1 polymer ?
#
loop_
_entity_poly.entity_id
_entity_poly.type
_entity_poly.pdbx_seq_one_letter_code
_entity_poly.pdbx_strand_id
1 'polypeptide(L)'
;MNEVVEWYDTKERWGCKPVNSLIDDIQRLLGGILYTLVLITILVPSVGFIAGYLSGIETVPENTRLFLSALAGAQAGILAIVFSVTVIGIQLIATRYSPRMISLFTDSPIFIYTFGLFVLSIAVDLCLLLIVPETSYRMYTAGIGVASGLGLTTVIALFVFVKTAIKQSTPDGAIDAFVSGMSTDRYLKEVKESVENDSETAHPMHPLYNLTMNALSSDERVTAEKGLQEYGDIVENTLFELKEREIFSEEERQVLRELFDPVFKEHLHDISLHAEEKDENQVVSTAVELQYNLGNDGLDISDDIVSQQAQFGISGIIRDAPVETGSLISSNVAWEHLGKLLLDASEKPRPGVVWSILSSIETGVSRQLWKVSDVGWYTYSMTDLYRYMGQSHEVLLDHYGDDIAQVEMEWQYEHVPDDAPNREGVNSVYAWRKALFATTGAFLRYVNEEGRYPIAEGNLKKAWKKVCIEASESPAEDYAVTLCQALIEVTLFSKLELDQKGISWDSCIGRVMHEGNREIVDQAFERILRYDYKKEKPEPLGAGEMEERRQEYYQNQLRIQDFPPVNTILKFEEIVESIQKRANDRCESLNE
;
A
#
# COMPACT_ATOMS: atom_id res chain seq x y z
N MET A 1 -11.57 7.77 -21.89
CA MET A 1 -12.48 8.49 -20.96
C MET A 1 -13.84 7.82 -20.81
N ASN A 2 -14.45 7.22 -21.85
CA ASN A 2 -15.74 6.50 -21.71
C ASN A 2 -15.65 5.06 -21.17
N GLU A 3 -14.47 4.43 -21.11
CA GLU A 3 -14.29 3.10 -20.51
C GLU A 3 -14.06 3.13 -18.98
N VAL A 4 -13.66 4.28 -18.43
CA VAL A 4 -13.44 4.42 -16.97
C VAL A 4 -14.75 4.58 -16.20
N VAL A 5 -15.80 5.09 -16.87
CA VAL A 5 -17.15 5.21 -16.30
C VAL A 5 -17.85 3.84 -16.21
N GLU A 6 -17.51 2.90 -17.10
CA GLU A 6 -18.10 1.55 -17.10
C GLU A 6 -17.57 0.67 -15.95
N TRP A 7 -16.38 1.00 -15.41
CA TRP A 7 -15.80 0.32 -14.24
C TRP A 7 -16.41 0.79 -12.91
N TYR A 8 -16.82 2.05 -12.81
CA TYR A 8 -17.54 2.56 -11.63
C TYR A 8 -18.98 2.00 -11.56
N ASP A 9 -19.64 1.81 -12.69
CA ASP A 9 -21.02 1.28 -12.77
C ASP A 9 -21.08 -0.25 -12.55
N THR A 10 -19.95 -0.95 -12.64
CA THR A 10 -19.87 -2.38 -12.29
C THR A 10 -19.73 -2.63 -10.80
N LYS A 11 -19.24 -1.66 -10.01
CA LYS A 11 -19.11 -1.79 -8.54
C LYS A 11 -20.47 -1.78 -7.81
N GLU A 12 -21.50 -1.10 -8.36
CA GLU A 12 -22.88 -1.17 -7.84
C GLU A 12 -23.61 -2.47 -8.22
N ARG A 13 -23.14 -3.19 -9.25
CA ARG A 13 -23.79 -4.41 -9.74
C ARG A 13 -23.40 -5.67 -8.96
N TRP A 14 -22.26 -5.64 -8.27
CA TRP A 14 -21.89 -6.61 -7.25
C TRP A 14 -22.28 -6.01 -5.90
N GLY A 15 -23.40 -6.44 -5.33
CA GLY A 15 -23.89 -5.96 -4.05
C GLY A 15 -22.95 -6.28 -2.88
N CYS A 16 -21.80 -5.60 -2.82
CA CYS A 16 -20.95 -5.50 -1.65
C CYS A 16 -21.69 -4.64 -0.65
N LYS A 17 -22.51 -5.30 0.17
CA LYS A 17 -22.96 -4.79 1.45
C LYS A 17 -21.75 -4.17 2.18
N PRO A 18 -21.85 -2.96 2.77
CA PRO A 18 -20.74 -2.37 3.52
C PRO A 18 -20.24 -3.37 4.56
N VAL A 19 -18.93 -3.51 4.72
CA VAL A 19 -18.28 -4.52 5.59
C VAL A 19 -18.87 -4.49 7.00
N ASN A 20 -19.23 -3.31 7.52
CA ASN A 20 -19.94 -3.15 8.78
C ASN A 20 -21.27 -3.90 8.85
N SER A 21 -22.03 -3.99 7.75
CA SER A 21 -23.26 -4.79 7.68
C SER A 21 -23.02 -6.29 7.54
N LEU A 22 -21.87 -6.72 7.01
CA LEU A 22 -21.48 -8.13 6.92
C LEU A 22 -20.92 -8.63 8.24
N ILE A 23 -20.14 -7.81 8.94
CA ILE A 23 -19.69 -8.03 10.33
C ILE A 23 -20.90 -8.05 11.27
N ASP A 24 -21.84 -7.11 11.14
CA ASP A 24 -23.10 -7.13 11.91
C ASP A 24 -23.93 -8.38 11.58
N ASP A 25 -24.03 -8.79 10.32
CA ASP A 25 -24.77 -10.00 9.92
C ASP A 25 -24.09 -11.26 10.47
N ILE A 26 -22.75 -11.33 10.51
CA ILE A 26 -21.98 -12.46 11.07
C ILE A 26 -22.03 -12.47 12.61
N GLN A 27 -21.90 -11.32 13.28
CA GLN A 27 -22.08 -11.21 14.73
C GLN A 27 -23.52 -11.50 15.14
N ARG A 28 -24.51 -11.11 14.34
CA ARG A 28 -25.92 -11.53 14.53
C ARG A 28 -26.13 -13.01 14.25
N LEU A 29 -25.40 -13.61 13.31
CA LEU A 29 -25.44 -15.05 13.03
C LEU A 29 -24.79 -15.86 14.16
N LEU A 30 -23.61 -15.46 14.63
CA LEU A 30 -22.88 -16.09 15.73
C LEU A 30 -23.59 -15.87 17.07
N GLY A 31 -24.05 -14.64 17.32
CA GLY A 31 -24.91 -14.31 18.46
C GLY A 31 -26.24 -15.08 18.41
N GLY A 32 -26.82 -15.25 17.23
CA GLY A 32 -28.01 -16.07 17.01
C GLY A 32 -27.76 -17.56 17.28
N ILE A 33 -26.62 -18.10 16.86
CA ILE A 33 -26.23 -19.49 17.13
C ILE A 33 -25.99 -19.71 18.63
N LEU A 34 -25.27 -18.79 19.30
CA LEU A 34 -25.04 -18.90 20.74
C LEU A 34 -26.35 -18.74 21.52
N TYR A 35 -27.19 -17.78 21.14
CA TYR A 35 -28.50 -17.55 21.76
C TYR A 35 -29.43 -18.76 21.59
N THR A 36 -29.47 -19.36 20.39
CA THR A 36 -30.26 -20.59 20.16
C THR A 36 -29.72 -21.77 20.97
N LEU A 37 -28.40 -21.91 21.12
CA LEU A 37 -27.80 -22.93 22.00
C LEU A 37 -28.16 -22.72 23.48
N VAL A 38 -28.10 -21.48 23.97
CA VAL A 38 -28.51 -21.13 25.34
C VAL A 38 -30.00 -21.44 25.56
N LEU A 39 -30.86 -21.09 24.59
CA LEU A 39 -32.29 -21.39 24.64
C LEU A 39 -32.54 -22.90 24.71
N ILE A 40 -31.88 -23.70 23.87
CA ILE A 40 -31.98 -25.17 23.86
C ILE A 40 -31.52 -25.74 25.21
N THR A 41 -30.45 -25.19 25.78
CA THR A 41 -29.87 -25.62 27.06
C THR A 41 -30.82 -25.41 28.23
N ILE A 42 -31.73 -24.44 28.17
CA ILE A 42 -32.75 -24.23 29.19
C ILE A 42 -34.00 -25.09 28.87
N LEU A 43 -34.44 -25.08 27.60
CA LEU A 43 -35.69 -25.69 27.18
C LEU A 43 -35.66 -27.22 27.28
N VAL A 44 -34.60 -27.88 26.79
CA VAL A 44 -34.53 -29.34 26.74
C VAL A 44 -34.51 -29.97 28.14
N PRO A 45 -33.68 -29.50 29.10
CA PRO A 45 -33.72 -30.01 30.47
C PRO A 45 -35.02 -29.66 31.20
N SER A 46 -35.63 -28.50 30.91
CA SER A 46 -36.94 -28.13 31.50
C SER A 46 -38.05 -29.06 31.05
N VAL A 47 -38.08 -29.43 29.75
CA VAL A 47 -38.99 -30.44 29.21
C VAL A 47 -38.71 -31.80 29.86
N GLY A 48 -37.44 -32.17 30.00
CA GLY A 48 -37.02 -33.39 30.71
C GLY A 48 -37.50 -33.42 32.16
N PHE A 49 -37.40 -32.29 32.89
CA PHE A 49 -37.87 -32.14 34.25
C PHE A 49 -39.39 -32.35 34.34
N ILE A 50 -40.16 -31.66 33.51
CA ILE A 50 -41.63 -31.75 33.49
C ILE A 50 -42.07 -33.17 33.15
N ALA A 51 -41.47 -33.77 32.11
CA ALA A 51 -41.78 -35.14 31.70
C ALA A 51 -41.43 -36.15 32.82
N GLY A 52 -40.26 -36.03 33.43
CA GLY A 52 -39.84 -36.88 34.55
C GLY A 52 -40.77 -36.74 35.76
N TYR A 53 -41.14 -35.52 36.12
CA TYR A 53 -42.05 -35.24 37.24
C TYR A 53 -43.47 -35.78 37.00
N LEU A 54 -44.01 -35.63 35.78
CA LEU A 54 -45.35 -36.09 35.41
C LEU A 54 -45.44 -37.61 35.22
N SER A 55 -44.37 -38.24 34.72
CA SER A 55 -44.37 -39.67 34.42
C SER A 55 -44.60 -40.55 35.65
N GLY A 56 -44.12 -40.11 36.83
CA GLY A 56 -44.31 -40.82 38.10
C GLY A 56 -43.77 -42.26 38.11
N ILE A 57 -42.90 -42.62 37.16
CA ILE A 57 -42.37 -43.98 37.01
C ILE A 57 -41.46 -44.29 38.19
N GLU A 58 -41.74 -45.40 38.88
CA GLU A 58 -40.84 -45.94 39.91
C GLU A 58 -39.56 -46.43 39.22
N THR A 59 -38.46 -45.73 39.48
CA THR A 59 -37.15 -46.08 38.93
C THR A 59 -36.44 -47.03 39.89
N VAL A 60 -35.91 -48.14 39.36
CA VAL A 60 -35.09 -49.07 40.15
C VAL A 60 -33.73 -48.40 40.41
N PRO A 61 -33.33 -48.16 41.67
CA PRO A 61 -32.12 -47.38 41.98
C PRO A 61 -30.84 -47.92 41.33
N GLU A 62 -30.74 -49.24 41.19
CA GLU A 62 -29.60 -49.91 40.56
C GLU A 62 -29.49 -49.56 39.06
N ASN A 63 -30.61 -49.58 38.33
CA ASN A 63 -30.66 -49.21 36.91
C ASN A 63 -30.35 -47.73 36.71
N THR A 64 -30.84 -46.85 37.59
CA THR A 64 -30.54 -45.42 37.52
C THR A 64 -29.07 -45.13 37.78
N ARG A 65 -28.48 -45.76 38.80
CA ARG A 65 -27.05 -45.60 39.08
C ARG A 65 -26.20 -46.05 37.91
N LEU A 66 -26.55 -47.19 37.31
CA LEU A 66 -25.88 -47.69 36.12
C LEU A 66 -26.03 -46.73 34.93
N PHE A 67 -27.23 -46.18 34.70
CA PHE A 67 -27.49 -45.21 33.64
C PHE A 67 -26.71 -43.91 33.82
N LEU A 68 -26.79 -43.26 34.99
CA LEU A 68 -26.09 -41.99 35.26
C LEU A 68 -24.57 -42.17 35.24
N SER A 69 -24.06 -43.29 35.76
CA SER A 69 -22.62 -43.59 35.70
C SER A 69 -22.16 -43.83 34.25
N ALA A 70 -22.97 -44.50 33.44
CA ALA A 70 -22.67 -44.70 32.02
C ALA A 70 -22.75 -43.38 31.25
N LEU A 71 -23.73 -42.52 31.55
CA LEU A 71 -23.91 -41.22 30.93
C LEU A 71 -22.75 -40.27 31.26
N ALA A 72 -22.38 -40.14 32.54
CA ALA A 72 -21.24 -39.34 32.97
C ALA A 72 -19.93 -39.84 32.36
N GLY A 73 -19.73 -41.17 32.32
CA GLY A 73 -18.57 -41.78 31.68
C GLY A 73 -18.50 -41.51 30.17
N ALA A 74 -19.64 -41.60 29.47
CA ALA A 74 -19.72 -41.28 28.05
C ALA A 74 -19.44 -39.79 27.77
N GLN A 75 -20.03 -38.89 28.56
CA GLN A 75 -19.80 -37.45 28.43
C GLN A 75 -18.33 -37.08 28.70
N ALA A 76 -17.73 -37.65 29.74
CA ALA A 76 -16.30 -37.45 30.03
C ALA A 76 -15.39 -37.98 28.92
N GLY A 77 -15.70 -39.16 28.36
CA GLY A 77 -14.97 -39.74 27.23
C GLY A 77 -15.06 -38.90 25.97
N ILE A 78 -16.26 -38.42 25.63
CA ILE A 78 -16.47 -37.51 24.49
C ILE A 78 -15.71 -36.21 24.70
N LEU A 79 -15.81 -35.59 25.88
CA LEU A 79 -15.10 -34.35 26.21
C LEU A 79 -13.58 -34.52 26.05
N ALA A 80 -13.02 -35.64 26.49
CA ALA A 80 -11.60 -35.95 26.34
C ALA A 80 -11.17 -36.07 24.87
N ILE A 81 -11.99 -36.71 24.02
CA ILE A 81 -11.74 -36.80 22.57
C ILE A 81 -11.77 -35.41 21.94
N VAL A 82 -12.78 -34.60 22.27
CA VAL A 82 -12.96 -33.25 21.72
C VAL A 82 -11.78 -32.37 22.09
N PHE A 83 -11.38 -32.36 23.35
CA PHE A 83 -10.19 -31.67 23.81
C PHE A 83 -8.94 -32.11 23.03
N SER A 84 -8.74 -33.41 22.84
CA SER A 84 -7.60 -33.96 22.10
C SER A 84 -7.59 -33.49 20.64
N VAL A 85 -8.73 -33.57 19.93
CA VAL A 85 -8.84 -33.14 18.53
C VAL A 85 -8.66 -31.63 18.41
N THR A 86 -9.22 -30.84 19.33
CA THR A 86 -9.04 -29.38 19.35
C THR A 86 -7.58 -29.01 19.55
N VAL A 87 -6.87 -29.65 20.49
CA VAL A 87 -5.43 -29.42 20.69
C VAL A 87 -4.63 -29.77 19.43
N ILE A 88 -4.96 -30.86 18.75
CA ILE A 88 -4.31 -31.22 17.48
C ILE A 88 -4.60 -30.17 16.39
N GLY A 89 -5.85 -29.70 16.27
CA GLY A 89 -6.22 -28.66 15.31
C GLY A 89 -5.47 -27.34 15.57
N ILE A 90 -5.39 -26.95 16.84
CA ILE A 90 -4.60 -25.78 17.29
C ILE A 90 -3.13 -25.96 16.91
N GLN A 91 -2.55 -27.13 17.17
CA GLN A 91 -1.16 -27.42 16.81
C GLN A 91 -0.94 -27.35 15.29
N LEU A 92 -1.82 -27.93 14.49
CA LEU A 92 -1.73 -27.89 13.03
C LEU A 92 -1.74 -26.44 12.52
N ILE A 93 -2.63 -25.59 13.01
CA ILE A 93 -2.73 -24.20 12.57
C ILE A 93 -1.54 -23.37 13.08
N ALA A 94 -1.13 -23.58 14.33
CA ALA A 94 0.03 -22.92 14.91
C ALA A 94 1.32 -23.26 14.16
N THR A 95 1.48 -24.52 13.74
CA THR A 95 2.65 -24.98 12.97
C THR A 95 2.58 -24.59 11.50
N ARG A 96 1.39 -24.53 10.91
CA ARG A 96 1.21 -24.25 9.47
C ARG A 96 1.19 -22.76 9.14
N TYR A 97 0.69 -21.91 10.02
CA TYR A 97 0.43 -20.50 9.70
C TYR A 97 0.97 -19.52 10.74
N SER A 98 0.58 -19.62 12.02
CA SER A 98 1.14 -18.75 13.08
C SER A 98 0.77 -19.22 14.48
N PRO A 99 1.73 -19.31 15.43
CA PRO A 99 1.45 -19.60 16.84
C PRO A 99 0.51 -18.60 17.51
N ARG A 100 0.40 -17.36 17.00
CA ARG A 100 -0.49 -16.33 17.58
C ARG A 100 -1.96 -16.55 17.27
N MET A 101 -2.28 -17.38 16.28
CA MET A 101 -3.68 -17.75 15.97
C MET A 101 -4.28 -18.76 16.96
N ILE A 102 -3.51 -19.23 17.95
CA ILE A 102 -4.01 -20.11 19.02
C ILE A 102 -5.13 -19.42 19.83
N SER A 103 -5.03 -18.10 20.04
CA SER A 103 -6.05 -17.32 20.76
C SER A 103 -7.41 -17.39 20.07
N LEU A 104 -7.47 -17.46 18.73
CA LEU A 104 -8.71 -17.57 17.97
C LEU A 104 -9.53 -18.83 18.32
N PHE A 105 -8.86 -19.91 18.71
CA PHE A 105 -9.53 -21.16 19.12
C PHE A 105 -9.84 -21.21 20.60
N THR A 106 -8.97 -20.66 21.43
CA THR A 106 -9.08 -20.71 22.89
C THR A 106 -10.06 -19.68 23.44
N ASP A 107 -10.13 -18.50 22.82
CA ASP A 107 -11.05 -17.42 23.18
C ASP A 107 -12.42 -17.56 22.48
N SER A 108 -12.61 -18.60 21.68
CA SER A 108 -13.88 -18.86 21.00
C SER A 108 -15.01 -19.07 22.01
N PRO A 109 -16.05 -18.22 22.04
CA PRO A 109 -17.16 -18.34 22.99
C PRO A 109 -17.87 -19.69 22.89
N ILE A 110 -17.91 -20.28 21.69
CA ILE A 110 -18.54 -21.58 21.43
C ILE A 110 -17.75 -22.71 22.10
N PHE A 111 -16.42 -22.63 22.10
CA PHE A 111 -15.56 -23.62 22.79
C PHE A 111 -15.79 -23.56 24.30
N ILE A 112 -15.66 -22.37 24.89
CA ILE A 112 -15.81 -22.15 26.34
C ILE A 112 -17.21 -22.58 26.80
N TYR A 113 -18.26 -22.21 26.04
CA TYR A 113 -19.63 -22.59 26.33
C TYR A 113 -19.83 -24.12 26.28
N THR A 114 -19.38 -24.77 25.21
CA THR A 114 -19.54 -26.22 25.04
C THR A 114 -18.78 -26.98 26.12
N PHE A 115 -17.54 -26.58 26.39
CA PHE A 115 -16.71 -27.17 27.45
C PHE A 115 -17.36 -27.02 28.82
N GLY A 116 -17.82 -25.81 29.18
CA GLY A 116 -18.52 -25.56 30.43
C GLY A 116 -19.82 -26.37 30.56
N LEU A 117 -20.56 -26.53 29.46
CA LEU A 117 -21.79 -27.31 29.43
C LEU A 117 -21.55 -28.80 29.69
N PHE A 118 -20.49 -29.39 29.13
CA PHE A 118 -20.11 -30.78 29.42
C PHE A 118 -19.71 -30.96 30.88
N VAL A 119 -18.88 -30.07 31.44
CA VAL A 119 -18.47 -30.14 32.85
C VAL A 119 -19.68 -30.02 33.77
N LEU A 120 -20.61 -29.12 33.46
CA LEU A 120 -21.86 -28.96 34.22
C LEU A 120 -22.74 -30.21 34.14
N SER A 121 -22.89 -30.79 32.95
CA SER A 121 -23.69 -32.00 32.73
C SER A 121 -23.13 -33.18 33.53
N ILE A 122 -21.81 -33.40 33.49
CA ILE A 122 -21.14 -34.44 34.27
C ILE A 122 -21.31 -34.19 35.77
N ALA A 123 -21.18 -32.93 36.23
CA ALA A 123 -21.38 -32.57 37.62
C ALA A 123 -22.81 -32.86 38.10
N VAL A 124 -23.83 -32.60 37.27
CA VAL A 124 -25.23 -32.93 37.57
C VAL A 124 -25.43 -34.44 37.67
N ASP A 125 -24.87 -35.22 36.73
CA ASP A 125 -24.95 -36.69 36.76
C ASP A 125 -24.31 -37.26 38.04
N LEU A 126 -23.14 -36.76 38.42
CA LEU A 126 -22.44 -37.16 39.66
C LEU A 126 -23.19 -36.71 40.92
N CYS A 127 -23.78 -35.50 40.94
CA CYS A 127 -24.59 -35.03 42.06
C CYS A 127 -25.82 -35.92 42.27
N LEU A 128 -26.52 -36.27 41.19
CA LEU A 128 -27.67 -37.18 41.26
C LEU A 128 -27.26 -38.59 41.73
N LEU A 129 -26.07 -39.06 41.35
CA LEU A 129 -25.50 -40.31 41.84
C LEU A 129 -25.17 -40.30 43.34
N LEU A 130 -24.88 -39.13 43.93
CA LEU A 130 -24.59 -38.99 45.35
C LEU A 130 -25.87 -38.84 46.20
N ILE A 131 -26.94 -38.25 45.66
CA ILE A 131 -28.20 -37.95 46.37
C ILE A 131 -29.21 -39.12 46.28
N VAL A 132 -28.72 -40.36 46.29
CA VAL A 132 -29.51 -41.62 46.21
C VAL A 132 -30.71 -41.57 47.19
N PRO A 133 -31.93 -42.04 46.82
CA PRO A 133 -33.15 -41.34 47.19
C PRO A 133 -33.50 -41.52 48.67
N GLU A 134 -33.07 -40.57 49.49
CA GLU A 134 -33.68 -40.30 50.80
C GLU A 134 -34.88 -39.33 50.66
N THR A 135 -34.99 -38.64 49.53
CA THR A 135 -35.96 -37.58 49.26
C THR A 135 -36.79 -37.85 48.01
N SER A 136 -38.13 -37.90 48.18
CA SER A 136 -39.20 -37.89 47.17
C SER A 136 -38.88 -38.47 45.78
N TYR A 137 -39.40 -39.67 45.49
CA TYR A 137 -39.24 -40.39 44.22
C TYR A 137 -39.49 -39.54 42.96
N ARG A 138 -40.45 -38.60 43.00
CA ARG A 138 -40.79 -37.73 41.85
C ARG A 138 -39.69 -36.72 41.53
N MET A 139 -39.04 -36.15 42.55
CA MET A 139 -37.96 -35.19 42.35
C MET A 139 -36.72 -35.87 41.78
N TYR A 140 -36.44 -37.10 42.23
CA TYR A 140 -35.34 -37.90 41.71
C TYR A 140 -35.56 -38.27 40.23
N THR A 141 -36.75 -38.76 39.85
CA THR A 141 -37.08 -39.05 38.44
C THR A 141 -37.06 -37.79 37.56
N ALA A 142 -37.49 -36.64 38.07
CA ALA A 142 -37.37 -35.37 37.37
C ALA A 142 -35.89 -34.96 37.16
N GLY A 143 -35.03 -35.20 38.16
CA GLY A 143 -33.58 -35.01 38.07
C GLY A 143 -32.93 -35.86 36.97
N ILE A 144 -33.32 -37.12 36.83
CA ILE A 144 -32.87 -37.99 35.73
C ILE A 144 -33.29 -37.41 34.37
N GLY A 145 -34.50 -36.85 34.29
CA GLY A 145 -34.99 -36.15 33.09
C GLY A 145 -34.14 -34.94 32.73
N VAL A 146 -33.74 -34.14 33.73
CA VAL A 146 -32.82 -33.00 33.55
C VAL A 146 -31.45 -33.48 33.06
N ALA A 147 -30.86 -34.48 33.72
CA ALA A 147 -29.59 -35.10 33.32
C ALA A 147 -29.62 -35.61 31.87
N SER A 148 -30.68 -36.31 31.49
CA SER A 148 -30.86 -36.81 30.13
C SER A 148 -31.01 -35.67 29.11
N GLY A 149 -31.74 -34.61 29.48
CA GLY A 149 -31.90 -33.43 28.64
C GLY A 149 -30.60 -32.62 28.47
N LEU A 150 -29.81 -32.48 29.55
CA LEU A 150 -28.48 -31.88 29.50
C LEU A 150 -27.53 -32.72 28.64
N GLY A 151 -27.55 -34.05 28.79
CA GLY A 151 -26.79 -34.96 27.94
C GLY A 151 -27.12 -34.78 26.45
N LEU A 152 -28.40 -34.71 26.08
CA LEU A 152 -28.79 -34.43 24.70
C LEU A 152 -28.31 -33.06 24.22
N THR A 153 -28.43 -32.04 25.08
CA THR A 153 -27.97 -30.68 24.78
C THR A 153 -26.45 -30.65 24.55
N THR A 154 -25.65 -31.36 25.35
CA THR A 154 -24.19 -31.45 25.17
C THR A 154 -23.82 -32.05 23.81
N VAL A 155 -24.57 -33.03 23.31
CA VAL A 155 -24.36 -33.61 21.97
C VAL A 155 -24.68 -32.60 20.87
N ILE A 156 -25.74 -31.80 21.01
CA ILE A 156 -26.08 -30.74 20.05
C ILE A 156 -25.00 -29.65 20.04
N ALA A 157 -24.60 -29.19 21.23
CA ALA A 157 -23.53 -28.19 21.38
C ALA A 157 -22.22 -28.70 20.77
N LEU A 158 -21.90 -29.98 20.99
CA LEU A 158 -20.74 -30.61 20.37
C LEU A 158 -20.81 -30.61 18.85
N PHE A 159 -21.96 -30.96 18.28
CA PHE A 159 -22.13 -30.96 16.82
C PHE A 159 -21.87 -29.56 16.23
N VAL A 160 -22.41 -28.52 16.87
CA VAL A 160 -22.15 -27.13 16.47
C VAL A 160 -20.67 -26.78 16.62
N PHE A 161 -20.05 -27.13 17.74
CA PHE A 161 -18.63 -26.91 17.98
C PHE A 161 -17.75 -27.57 16.91
N VAL A 162 -17.97 -28.85 16.61
CA VAL A 162 -17.20 -29.59 15.58
C VAL A 162 -17.33 -28.93 14.22
N LYS A 163 -18.55 -28.51 13.84
CA LYS A 163 -18.78 -27.80 12.57
C LYS A 163 -18.01 -26.49 12.50
N THR A 164 -18.02 -25.71 13.59
CA THR A 164 -17.27 -24.45 13.69
C THR A 164 -15.76 -24.69 13.68
N ALA A 165 -15.27 -25.67 14.44
CA ALA A 165 -13.85 -26.00 14.51
C ALA A 165 -13.29 -26.47 13.16
N ILE A 166 -14.05 -27.28 12.42
CA ILE A 166 -13.69 -27.67 11.04
C ILE A 166 -13.61 -26.44 10.14
N LYS A 167 -14.60 -25.52 10.21
CA LYS A 167 -14.57 -24.29 9.41
C LYS A 167 -13.34 -23.45 9.79
N GLN A 168 -13.09 -23.21 11.07
CA GLN A 168 -11.94 -22.42 11.53
C GLN A 168 -10.60 -23.09 11.21
N SER A 169 -10.55 -24.41 11.04
CA SER A 169 -9.35 -25.11 10.61
C SER A 169 -9.00 -24.93 9.13
N THR A 170 -9.92 -24.41 8.31
CA THR A 170 -9.59 -24.02 6.93
C THR A 170 -8.92 -22.64 6.91
N PRO A 171 -8.08 -22.35 5.91
CA PRO A 171 -7.39 -21.06 5.83
C PRO A 171 -8.40 -19.90 5.78
N ASP A 172 -9.45 -20.06 4.98
CA ASP A 172 -10.54 -19.09 4.88
C ASP A 172 -11.25 -18.85 6.21
N GLY A 173 -11.48 -19.90 7.00
CA GLY A 173 -12.11 -19.77 8.31
C GLY A 173 -11.19 -19.17 9.36
N ALA A 174 -9.87 -19.38 9.25
CA ALA A 174 -8.87 -18.72 10.09
C ALA A 174 -8.79 -17.22 9.78
N ILE A 175 -8.80 -16.84 8.49
CA ILE A 175 -8.90 -15.44 8.06
C ILE A 175 -10.19 -14.81 8.60
N ASP A 176 -11.36 -15.41 8.33
CA ASP A 176 -12.66 -14.91 8.81
C ASP A 176 -12.66 -14.71 10.33
N ALA A 177 -12.09 -15.67 11.08
CA ALA A 177 -12.02 -15.63 12.54
C ALA A 177 -11.10 -14.52 13.05
N PHE A 178 -9.97 -14.28 12.37
CA PHE A 178 -9.06 -13.18 12.71
C PHE A 178 -9.71 -11.82 12.42
N VAL A 179 -10.25 -11.65 11.21
CA VAL A 179 -10.88 -10.39 10.76
C VAL A 179 -12.04 -10.02 11.66
N SER A 180 -12.95 -10.96 11.95
CA SER A 180 -14.09 -10.70 12.84
C SER A 180 -13.69 -10.36 14.29
N GLY A 181 -12.48 -10.72 14.70
CA GLY A 181 -11.93 -10.39 16.01
C GLY A 181 -11.13 -9.08 16.05
N MET A 182 -10.83 -8.47 14.90
CA MET A 182 -9.96 -7.29 14.78
C MET A 182 -10.76 -6.03 14.46
N SER A 183 -11.25 -5.35 15.49
CA SER A 183 -11.85 -4.01 15.39
C SER A 183 -10.79 -2.91 15.45
N THR A 184 -11.05 -1.72 14.89
CA THR A 184 -10.21 -0.51 15.00
C THR A 184 -9.74 -0.24 16.43
N ASP A 185 -10.63 -0.29 17.42
CA ASP A 185 -10.29 -0.02 18.82
C ASP A 185 -9.30 -1.04 19.39
N ARG A 186 -9.49 -2.31 19.05
CA ARG A 186 -8.59 -3.39 19.43
C ARG A 186 -7.23 -3.20 18.77
N TYR A 187 -7.22 -2.93 17.47
CA TYR A 187 -5.99 -2.74 16.71
C TYR A 187 -5.16 -1.57 17.28
N LEU A 188 -5.80 -0.41 17.46
CA LEU A 188 -5.15 0.78 18.06
C LEU A 188 -4.66 0.50 19.47
N LYS A 189 -5.47 -0.18 20.30
CA LYS A 189 -5.08 -0.55 21.67
C LYS A 189 -3.86 -1.46 21.70
N GLU A 190 -3.82 -2.50 20.89
CA GLU A 190 -2.67 -3.43 20.85
C GLU A 190 -1.39 -2.72 20.35
N VAL A 191 -1.48 -1.78 19.42
CA VAL A 191 -0.33 -0.96 18.99
C VAL A 191 0.13 -0.02 20.11
N LYS A 192 -0.79 0.65 20.81
CA LYS A 192 -0.44 1.49 21.97
C LYS A 192 0.28 0.71 23.04
N GLU A 193 -0.25 -0.47 23.38
CA GLU A 193 0.39 -1.37 24.33
C GLU A 193 1.79 -1.80 23.88
N SER A 194 2.04 -1.97 22.57
CA SER A 194 3.40 -2.24 22.07
C SER A 194 4.37 -1.05 22.19
N VAL A 195 3.88 0.17 21.95
CA VAL A 195 4.67 1.41 22.08
C VAL A 195 5.02 1.68 23.54
N GLU A 196 4.04 1.56 24.44
CA GLU A 196 4.23 1.84 25.87
C GLU A 196 5.20 0.85 26.56
N ASN A 197 5.19 -0.40 26.14
CA ASN A 197 6.02 -1.45 26.74
C ASN A 197 7.43 -1.53 26.14
N ASP A 198 7.78 -0.64 25.19
CA ASP A 198 9.06 -0.64 24.43
C ASP A 198 9.38 -2.05 23.89
N SER A 199 8.33 -2.83 23.62
CA SER A 199 8.45 -4.27 23.51
C SER A 199 8.61 -4.70 22.05
N GLU A 200 9.48 -5.69 21.82
CA GLU A 200 9.59 -6.49 20.59
C GLU A 200 8.29 -7.29 20.27
N THR A 201 7.15 -6.88 20.82
CA THR A 201 5.84 -7.46 20.50
C THR A 201 5.54 -7.18 19.05
N ALA A 202 5.70 -8.22 18.21
CA ALA A 202 5.41 -8.08 16.79
C ALA A 202 4.00 -7.53 16.55
N HIS A 203 3.87 -6.75 15.48
CA HIS A 203 2.70 -5.98 15.11
C HIS A 203 1.37 -6.78 15.14
N PRO A 204 0.21 -6.17 15.50
CA PRO A 204 -1.07 -6.89 15.62
C PRO A 204 -1.54 -7.60 14.34
N MET A 205 -1.20 -7.04 13.17
CA MET A 205 -1.53 -7.63 11.86
C MET A 205 -0.58 -8.76 11.42
N HIS A 206 0.48 -9.03 12.17
CA HIS A 206 1.48 -10.06 11.85
C HIS A 206 0.90 -11.49 11.68
N PRO A 207 -0.15 -11.92 12.41
CA PRO A 207 -0.78 -13.22 12.17
C PRO A 207 -1.41 -13.34 10.78
N LEU A 208 -2.10 -12.30 10.30
CA LEU A 208 -2.71 -12.28 8.97
C LEU A 208 -1.66 -12.18 7.88
N TYR A 209 -0.63 -11.33 8.08
CA TYR A 209 0.54 -11.28 7.20
C TYR A 209 1.20 -12.65 7.04
N ASN A 210 1.51 -13.35 8.14
CA ASN A 210 2.11 -14.69 8.10
C ASN A 210 1.21 -15.71 7.40
N LEU A 211 -0.12 -15.62 7.59
CA LEU A 211 -1.05 -16.50 6.92
C LEU A 211 -0.98 -16.28 5.41
N THR A 212 -1.05 -15.04 4.94
CA THR A 212 -0.92 -14.68 3.52
C THR A 212 0.42 -15.12 2.95
N MET A 213 1.52 -14.88 3.66
CA MET A 213 2.87 -15.26 3.23
C MET A 213 3.07 -16.77 3.14
N ASN A 214 2.54 -17.53 4.11
CA ASN A 214 2.59 -18.99 4.09
C ASN A 214 1.69 -19.58 2.99
N ALA A 215 0.54 -18.96 2.72
CA ALA A 215 -0.33 -19.32 1.60
C ALA A 215 0.38 -19.12 0.26
N LEU A 216 1.05 -17.97 0.05
CA LEU A 216 1.89 -17.74 -1.13
C LEU A 216 3.02 -18.75 -1.24
N SER A 217 3.71 -19.02 -0.13
CA SER A 217 4.81 -20.00 -0.10
C SER A 217 4.36 -21.41 -0.46
N SER A 218 3.11 -21.75 -0.15
CA SER A 218 2.47 -23.04 -0.41
C SER A 218 1.72 -23.11 -1.74
N ASP A 219 1.83 -22.07 -2.58
CA ASP A 219 1.12 -21.92 -3.86
C ASP A 219 -0.43 -21.96 -3.71
N GLU A 220 -0.94 -21.57 -2.54
CA GLU A 220 -2.37 -21.43 -2.23
C GLU A 220 -2.88 -20.04 -2.63
N ARG A 221 -2.79 -19.71 -3.93
CA ARG A 221 -3.07 -18.35 -4.46
C ARG A 221 -4.37 -17.73 -3.97
N VAL A 222 -5.49 -18.45 -4.05
CA VAL A 222 -6.82 -17.91 -3.68
C VAL A 222 -6.86 -17.51 -2.20
N THR A 223 -6.20 -18.29 -1.34
CA THR A 223 -6.10 -17.99 0.08
C THR A 223 -5.19 -16.80 0.33
N ALA A 224 -4.07 -16.68 -0.39
CA ALA A 224 -3.20 -15.51 -0.30
C ALA A 224 -3.92 -14.22 -0.76
N GLU A 225 -4.64 -14.28 -1.87
CA GLU A 225 -5.41 -13.15 -2.41
C GLU A 225 -6.51 -12.71 -1.43
N LYS A 226 -7.27 -13.67 -0.88
CA LYS A 226 -8.25 -13.38 0.17
C LYS A 226 -7.59 -12.80 1.41
N GLY A 227 -6.47 -13.38 1.86
CA GLY A 227 -5.74 -12.91 3.04
C GLY A 227 -5.24 -11.48 2.88
N LEU A 228 -4.73 -11.13 1.69
CA LEU A 228 -4.29 -9.77 1.35
C LEU A 228 -5.46 -8.79 1.25
N GLN A 229 -6.59 -9.19 0.65
CA GLN A 229 -7.77 -8.35 0.54
C GLN A 229 -8.32 -8.00 1.93
N GLU A 230 -8.55 -9.00 2.78
CA GLU A 230 -9.06 -8.80 4.13
C GLU A 230 -8.06 -8.02 5.01
N TYR A 231 -6.77 -8.16 4.74
CA TYR A 231 -5.73 -7.35 5.37
C TYR A 231 -5.87 -5.87 4.99
N GLY A 232 -6.09 -5.58 3.71
CA GLY A 232 -6.37 -4.24 3.22
C GLY A 232 -7.64 -3.65 3.82
N ASP A 233 -8.73 -4.42 3.81
CA ASP A 233 -10.03 -4.00 4.36
C ASP A 233 -9.91 -3.60 5.84
N ILE A 234 -9.14 -4.34 6.66
CA ILE A 234 -8.93 -3.96 8.06
C ILE A 234 -8.21 -2.62 8.18
N VAL A 235 -7.13 -2.42 7.41
CA VAL A 235 -6.31 -1.20 7.47
C VAL A 235 -7.09 0.00 6.92
N GLU A 236 -7.84 -0.17 5.84
CA GLU A 236 -8.68 0.87 5.23
C GLU A 236 -9.82 1.27 6.18
N ASN A 237 -10.54 0.30 6.75
CA ASN A 237 -11.60 0.59 7.74
C ASN A 237 -11.01 1.29 8.98
N THR A 238 -9.83 0.87 9.43
CA THR A 238 -9.12 1.53 10.55
C THR A 238 -8.79 2.97 10.18
N LEU A 239 -8.19 3.21 9.02
CA LEU A 239 -7.84 4.54 8.52
C LEU A 239 -9.08 5.45 8.46
N PHE A 240 -10.18 4.94 7.91
CA PHE A 240 -11.46 5.65 7.80
C PHE A 240 -12.05 6.00 9.19
N GLU A 241 -12.15 5.03 10.10
CA GLU A 241 -12.69 5.27 11.44
C GLU A 241 -11.80 6.22 12.27
N LEU A 242 -10.48 6.12 12.16
CA LEU A 242 -9.56 7.03 12.83
C LEU A 242 -9.69 8.46 12.30
N LYS A 243 -9.95 8.62 10.99
CA LYS A 243 -10.23 9.91 10.35
C LYS A 243 -11.57 10.48 10.84
N GLU A 244 -12.63 9.69 10.86
CA GLU A 244 -13.96 10.13 11.34
C GLU A 244 -13.96 10.54 12.82
N ARG A 245 -13.14 9.89 13.65
CA ARG A 245 -13.01 10.18 15.08
C ARG A 245 -11.99 11.28 15.40
N GLU A 246 -11.38 11.90 14.39
CA GLU A 246 -10.34 12.94 14.51
C GLU A 246 -9.09 12.52 15.33
N ILE A 247 -8.85 11.20 15.46
CA ILE A 247 -7.80 10.62 16.30
C ILE A 247 -6.39 11.00 15.83
N PHE A 248 -6.21 11.27 14.52
CA PHE A 248 -4.93 11.73 13.97
C PHE A 248 -4.42 13.05 14.58
N SER A 249 -5.31 13.88 15.13
CA SER A 249 -4.93 15.14 15.80
C SER A 249 -4.64 14.96 17.29
N GLU A 250 -5.14 13.89 17.91
CA GLU A 250 -5.08 13.66 19.35
C GLU A 250 -3.97 12.69 19.75
N GLU A 251 -3.64 11.73 18.89
CA GLU A 251 -2.68 10.67 19.21
C GLU A 251 -1.21 11.07 19.02
N GLU A 252 -0.35 10.35 19.73
CA GLU A 252 1.09 10.50 19.56
C GLU A 252 1.52 10.02 18.18
N ARG A 253 2.31 10.84 17.47
CA ARG A 253 2.87 10.52 16.15
C ARG A 253 3.61 9.17 16.10
N GLN A 254 4.20 8.75 17.22
CA GLN A 254 4.86 7.45 17.31
C GLN A 254 3.87 6.29 17.18
N VAL A 255 2.70 6.37 17.82
CA VAL A 255 1.64 5.35 17.73
C VAL A 255 1.13 5.25 16.29
N LEU A 256 0.87 6.39 15.64
CA LEU A 256 0.45 6.42 14.24
C LEU A 256 1.52 5.84 13.30
N ARG A 257 2.80 6.08 13.59
CA ARG A 257 3.90 5.47 12.83
C ARG A 257 3.91 3.95 13.03
N GLU A 258 3.88 3.44 14.26
CA GLU A 258 3.88 1.99 14.50
C GLU A 258 2.63 1.28 13.94
N LEU A 259 1.52 2.00 13.80
CA LEU A 259 0.28 1.48 13.21
C LEU A 259 0.38 1.23 11.70
N PHE A 260 1.15 2.05 10.98
CA PHE A 260 1.18 2.03 9.51
C PHE A 260 2.55 1.69 8.92
N ASP A 261 3.64 1.99 9.62
CA ASP A 261 5.00 1.77 9.12
C ASP A 261 5.28 0.30 8.79
N PRO A 262 4.99 -0.67 9.68
CA PRO A 262 5.19 -2.09 9.37
C PRO A 262 4.26 -2.58 8.27
N VAL A 263 3.06 -2.01 8.14
CA VAL A 263 2.10 -2.34 7.07
C VAL A 263 2.71 -2.03 5.70
N PHE A 264 3.24 -0.82 5.51
CA PHE A 264 3.77 -0.38 4.22
C PHE A 264 5.19 -0.89 3.94
N LYS A 265 6.10 -0.80 4.93
CA LYS A 265 7.53 -1.06 4.71
C LYS A 265 7.92 -2.52 4.81
N GLU A 266 7.15 -3.33 5.54
CA GLU A 266 7.46 -4.74 5.75
C GLU A 266 6.39 -5.61 5.13
N HIS A 267 5.15 -5.56 5.63
CA HIS A 267 4.13 -6.54 5.27
C HIS A 267 3.74 -6.51 3.79
N LEU A 268 3.25 -5.37 3.30
CA LEU A 268 2.82 -5.24 1.89
C LEU A 268 4.02 -5.26 0.93
N HIS A 269 5.18 -4.79 1.39
CA HIS A 269 6.44 -4.90 0.66
C HIS A 269 6.82 -6.35 0.42
N ASP A 270 6.96 -7.15 1.49
CA ASP A 270 7.39 -8.55 1.43
C ASP A 270 6.39 -9.40 0.65
N ILE A 271 5.09 -9.18 0.86
CA ILE A 271 4.03 -9.86 0.09
C ILE A 271 4.21 -9.57 -1.41
N SER A 272 4.50 -8.33 -1.79
CA SER A 272 4.69 -7.96 -3.20
C SER A 272 5.90 -8.65 -3.81
N LEU A 273 7.05 -8.64 -3.11
CA LEU A 273 8.28 -9.25 -3.63
C LEU A 273 8.18 -10.76 -3.69
N HIS A 274 7.64 -11.40 -2.65
CA HIS A 274 7.49 -12.85 -2.60
C HIS A 274 6.44 -13.36 -3.59
N ALA A 275 5.37 -12.60 -3.81
CA ALA A 275 4.41 -12.93 -4.87
C ALA A 275 5.06 -12.87 -6.26
N GLU A 276 6.00 -11.95 -6.50
CA GLU A 276 6.76 -11.93 -7.75
C GLU A 276 7.70 -13.13 -7.89
N GLU A 277 8.39 -13.53 -6.82
CA GLU A 277 9.21 -14.75 -6.81
C GLU A 277 8.39 -16.02 -7.09
N LYS A 278 7.08 -15.97 -6.83
CA LYS A 278 6.11 -17.04 -7.06
C LYS A 278 5.32 -16.90 -8.37
N ASP A 279 5.65 -15.93 -9.22
CA ASP A 279 4.94 -15.63 -10.47
C ASP A 279 3.43 -15.30 -10.27
N GLU A 280 3.05 -14.80 -9.09
CA GLU A 280 1.66 -14.48 -8.72
C GLU A 280 1.34 -13.00 -8.97
N ASN A 281 1.36 -12.60 -10.25
CA ASN A 281 1.22 -11.22 -10.71
C ASN A 281 0.01 -10.47 -10.14
N GLN A 282 -1.12 -11.15 -9.96
CA GLN A 282 -2.33 -10.52 -9.41
C GLN A 282 -2.13 -10.08 -7.96
N VAL A 283 -1.43 -10.89 -7.15
CA VAL A 283 -1.15 -10.58 -5.75
C VAL A 283 -0.14 -9.44 -5.67
N VAL A 284 0.86 -9.42 -6.55
CA VAL A 284 1.79 -8.29 -6.70
C VAL A 284 1.02 -6.99 -6.96
N SER A 285 0.19 -6.97 -8.01
CA SER A 285 -0.58 -5.77 -8.36
C SER A 285 -1.51 -5.33 -7.23
N THR A 286 -2.20 -6.27 -6.59
CA THR A 286 -3.13 -5.97 -5.49
C THR A 286 -2.40 -5.38 -4.28
N ALA A 287 -1.22 -5.91 -3.94
CA ALA A 287 -0.46 -5.42 -2.79
C ALA A 287 0.08 -4.00 -3.01
N VAL A 288 0.58 -3.70 -4.22
CA VAL A 288 1.03 -2.35 -4.58
C VAL A 288 -0.15 -1.38 -4.69
N GLU A 289 -1.25 -1.79 -5.31
CA GLU A 289 -2.46 -0.98 -5.44
C GLU A 289 -3.04 -0.64 -4.07
N LEU A 290 -3.05 -1.59 -3.13
CA LEU A 290 -3.47 -1.35 -1.75
C LEU A 290 -2.60 -0.30 -1.06
N GLN A 291 -1.27 -0.32 -1.25
CA GLN A 291 -0.39 0.72 -0.72
C GLN A 291 -0.74 2.11 -1.29
N TYR A 292 -0.99 2.17 -2.60
CA TYR A 292 -1.41 3.40 -3.26
C TYR A 292 -2.76 3.91 -2.73
N ASN A 293 -3.78 3.04 -2.63
CA ASN A 293 -5.12 3.44 -2.20
C ASN A 293 -5.08 3.98 -0.77
N LEU A 294 -4.45 3.27 0.16
CA LEU A 294 -4.27 3.72 1.54
C LEU A 294 -3.46 5.03 1.62
N GLY A 295 -2.43 5.16 0.78
CA GLY A 295 -1.64 6.39 0.68
C GLY A 295 -2.45 7.58 0.17
N ASN A 296 -3.32 7.37 -0.82
CA ASN A 296 -4.20 8.38 -1.39
C ASN A 296 -5.31 8.80 -0.41
N ASP A 297 -5.88 7.85 0.34
CA ASP A 297 -6.83 8.14 1.42
C ASP A 297 -6.15 8.93 2.54
N GLY A 298 -4.87 8.64 2.80
CA GLY A 298 -4.00 9.41 3.69
C GLY A 298 -3.85 10.89 3.31
N LEU A 299 -3.96 11.24 2.02
CA LEU A 299 -3.83 12.63 1.57
C LEU A 299 -4.99 13.52 2.05
N ASP A 300 -6.10 12.92 2.47
CA ASP A 300 -7.25 13.65 3.03
C ASP A 300 -7.11 13.88 4.55
N ILE A 301 -6.03 13.41 5.16
CA ILE A 301 -5.77 13.52 6.61
C ILE A 301 -4.79 14.66 6.84
N SER A 302 -4.94 15.40 7.94
CA SER A 302 -4.10 16.59 8.20
C SER A 302 -2.60 16.26 8.31
N ASP A 303 -2.24 15.06 8.78
CA ASP A 303 -0.86 14.61 8.88
C ASP A 303 -0.46 13.73 7.68
N ASP A 304 0.66 14.08 7.03
CA ASP A 304 1.20 13.41 5.86
C ASP A 304 1.78 12.01 6.16
N ILE A 305 1.81 11.56 7.43
CA ILE A 305 2.40 10.28 7.87
C ILE A 305 1.96 9.10 7.00
N VAL A 306 0.66 8.91 6.77
CA VAL A 306 0.14 7.72 6.06
C VAL A 306 0.60 7.71 4.61
N SER A 307 0.43 8.83 3.91
CA SER A 307 0.86 8.98 2.51
C SER A 307 2.37 8.89 2.35
N GLN A 308 3.16 9.42 3.31
CA GLN A 308 4.61 9.27 3.32
C GLN A 308 5.03 7.81 3.55
N GLN A 309 4.41 7.08 4.48
CA GLN A 309 4.74 5.66 4.67
C GLN A 309 4.37 4.83 3.45
N ALA A 310 3.21 5.08 2.85
CA ALA A 310 2.81 4.44 1.59
C ALA A 310 3.84 4.69 0.48
N GLN A 311 4.26 5.95 0.32
CA GLN A 311 5.31 6.32 -0.62
C GLN A 311 6.63 5.57 -0.36
N PHE A 312 7.06 5.47 0.91
CA PHE A 312 8.26 4.72 1.26
C PHE A 312 8.12 3.23 1.00
N GLY A 313 6.95 2.63 1.26
CA GLY A 313 6.66 1.23 0.94
C GLY A 313 6.78 0.94 -0.56
N ILE A 314 6.09 1.74 -1.39
CA ILE A 314 6.15 1.64 -2.86
C ILE A 314 7.57 1.84 -3.39
N SER A 315 8.29 2.82 -2.84
CA SER A 315 9.69 3.09 -3.22
C SER A 315 10.64 2.00 -2.77
N GLY A 316 10.34 1.35 -1.65
CA GLY A 316 11.02 0.13 -1.18
C GLY A 316 10.87 -1.00 -2.20
N ILE A 317 9.65 -1.25 -2.68
CA ILE A 317 9.41 -2.27 -3.70
C ILE A 317 10.21 -2.00 -4.97
N ILE A 318 10.21 -0.75 -5.46
CA ILE A 318 11.06 -0.36 -6.60
C ILE A 318 12.52 -0.70 -6.30
N ARG A 319 13.02 -0.33 -5.12
CA ARG A 319 14.42 -0.55 -4.72
C ARG A 319 14.77 -2.02 -4.59
N ASP A 320 13.86 -2.88 -4.18
CA ASP A 320 14.17 -4.24 -3.76
C ASP A 320 13.61 -5.31 -4.71
N ALA A 321 12.84 -4.90 -5.73
CA ALA A 321 12.28 -5.77 -6.78
C ALA A 321 13.35 -6.71 -7.38
N PRO A 322 13.04 -8.01 -7.50
CA PRO A 322 13.97 -9.01 -8.01
C PRO A 322 14.26 -8.77 -9.49
N VAL A 323 15.53 -8.62 -9.83
CA VAL A 323 16.00 -8.46 -11.22
C VAL A 323 16.11 -9.83 -11.92
N GLU A 324 16.35 -10.88 -11.15
CA GLU A 324 16.71 -12.21 -11.65
C GLU A 324 15.49 -13.02 -12.14
N THR A 325 14.28 -12.69 -11.67
CA THR A 325 13.02 -13.37 -12.05
C THR A 325 12.58 -13.04 -13.48
N GLY A 326 13.09 -11.95 -14.06
CA GLY A 326 12.83 -11.55 -15.44
C GLY A 326 11.42 -11.01 -15.71
N SER A 327 10.54 -10.91 -14.71
CA SER A 327 9.18 -10.36 -14.87
C SER A 327 9.09 -8.86 -14.51
N LEU A 328 9.87 -8.39 -13.51
CA LEU A 328 9.95 -6.98 -13.07
C LEU A 328 8.58 -6.33 -12.81
N ILE A 329 7.59 -7.15 -12.47
CA ILE A 329 6.19 -6.73 -12.39
C ILE A 329 5.99 -5.83 -11.18
N SER A 330 6.56 -6.17 -10.02
CA SER A 330 6.42 -5.32 -8.82
C SER A 330 7.02 -3.95 -9.06
N SER A 331 8.20 -3.85 -9.68
CA SER A 331 8.82 -2.56 -9.98
C SER A 331 8.00 -1.75 -10.98
N ASN A 332 7.45 -2.39 -12.03
CA ASN A 332 6.68 -1.69 -13.05
C ASN A 332 5.37 -1.12 -12.48
N VAL A 333 4.65 -1.93 -11.72
CA VAL A 333 3.40 -1.53 -11.07
C VAL A 333 3.68 -0.47 -9.99
N ALA A 334 4.78 -0.61 -9.22
CA ALA A 334 5.17 0.37 -8.21
C ALA A 334 5.52 1.74 -8.80
N TRP A 335 6.20 1.80 -9.96
CA TRP A 335 6.47 3.06 -10.65
C TRP A 335 5.18 3.76 -11.11
N GLU A 336 4.23 3.00 -11.66
CA GLU A 336 2.93 3.52 -12.07
C GLU A 336 2.18 4.14 -10.88
N HIS A 337 2.06 3.39 -9.78
CA HIS A 337 1.36 3.84 -8.59
C HIS A 337 2.07 4.97 -7.85
N LEU A 338 3.41 5.02 -7.87
CA LEU A 338 4.17 6.15 -7.35
C LEU A 338 3.89 7.43 -8.15
N GLY A 339 3.82 7.33 -9.48
CA GLY A 339 3.43 8.43 -10.34
C GLY A 339 1.99 8.88 -10.10
N LYS A 340 1.05 7.93 -9.95
CA LYS A 340 -0.35 8.24 -9.63
C LYS A 340 -0.48 8.97 -8.27
N LEU A 341 0.23 8.50 -7.24
CA LEU A 341 0.26 9.16 -5.94
C LEU A 341 0.86 10.57 -6.01
N LEU A 342 1.86 10.80 -6.87
CA LEU A 342 2.43 12.14 -7.11
C LEU A 342 1.37 13.10 -7.65
N LEU A 343 0.57 12.64 -8.63
CA LEU A 343 -0.49 13.43 -9.21
C LEU A 343 -1.56 13.76 -8.16
N ASP A 344 -2.05 12.75 -7.44
CA ASP A 344 -3.09 12.94 -6.41
C ASP A 344 -2.59 13.87 -5.28
N ALA A 345 -1.33 13.76 -4.88
CA ALA A 345 -0.71 14.64 -3.88
C ALA A 345 -0.54 16.08 -4.39
N SER A 346 -0.34 16.25 -5.69
CA SER A 346 -0.28 17.57 -6.33
C SER A 346 -1.68 18.20 -6.42
N GLU A 347 -2.72 17.40 -6.72
CA GLU A 347 -4.12 17.85 -6.78
C GLU A 347 -4.69 18.26 -5.41
N LYS A 348 -4.27 17.58 -4.33
CA LYS A 348 -4.66 17.84 -2.93
C LYS A 348 -3.68 18.76 -2.17
N PRO A 349 -3.05 19.72 -2.87
CA PRO A 349 -1.76 20.37 -2.57
C PRO A 349 -1.07 19.91 -1.27
N ARG A 350 -0.44 18.72 -1.29
CA ARG A 350 0.37 18.16 -0.19
C ARG A 350 1.87 18.27 -0.49
N PRO A 351 2.49 19.46 -0.30
CA PRO A 351 3.88 19.70 -0.74
C PRO A 351 4.90 18.77 -0.07
N GLY A 352 4.70 18.40 1.20
CA GLY A 352 5.57 17.46 1.90
C GLY A 352 5.61 16.07 1.26
N VAL A 353 4.44 15.54 0.90
CA VAL A 353 4.32 14.25 0.20
C VAL A 353 4.88 14.33 -1.22
N VAL A 354 4.55 15.40 -1.96
CA VAL A 354 5.07 15.64 -3.32
C VAL A 354 6.60 15.65 -3.32
N TRP A 355 7.22 16.39 -2.40
CA TRP A 355 8.67 16.44 -2.25
C TRP A 355 9.28 15.06 -1.97
N SER A 356 8.68 14.27 -1.08
CA SER A 356 9.16 12.92 -0.73
C SER A 356 9.11 11.96 -1.92
N ILE A 357 8.03 12.00 -2.69
CA ILE A 357 7.88 11.20 -3.92
C ILE A 357 8.95 11.59 -4.95
N LEU A 358 9.13 12.89 -5.19
CA LEU A 358 10.09 13.40 -6.19
C LEU A 358 11.53 13.09 -5.82
N SER A 359 11.90 13.17 -4.54
CA SER A 359 13.22 12.75 -4.06
C SER A 359 13.47 11.24 -4.32
N SER A 360 12.42 10.43 -4.22
CA SER A 360 12.50 8.99 -4.48
C SER A 360 12.59 8.69 -5.97
N ILE A 361 11.91 9.48 -6.82
CA ILE A 361 12.05 9.42 -8.28
C ILE A 361 13.48 9.82 -8.71
N GLU A 362 13.98 10.96 -8.20
CA GLU A 362 15.33 11.49 -8.49
C GLU A 362 16.42 10.44 -8.27
N THR A 363 16.36 9.73 -7.14
CA THR A 363 17.36 8.73 -6.76
C THR A 363 17.07 7.34 -7.33
N GLY A 364 15.79 6.99 -7.50
CA GLY A 364 15.34 5.66 -7.86
C GLY A 364 15.56 5.34 -9.34
N VAL A 365 15.23 6.26 -10.25
CA VAL A 365 15.29 5.99 -11.70
C VAL A 365 16.70 5.63 -12.13
N SER A 366 17.70 6.46 -11.78
CA SER A 366 19.09 6.16 -12.14
C SER A 366 19.52 4.81 -11.61
N ARG A 367 19.15 4.45 -10.37
CA ARG A 367 19.51 3.13 -9.80
C ARG A 367 18.86 1.99 -10.58
N GLN A 368 17.61 2.12 -11.02
CA GLN A 368 16.90 1.05 -11.73
C GLN A 368 17.43 0.81 -13.14
N LEU A 369 17.79 1.85 -13.87
CA LEU A 369 18.32 1.71 -15.23
C LEU A 369 19.57 0.84 -15.29
N TRP A 370 20.42 0.90 -14.27
CA TRP A 370 21.66 0.14 -14.21
C TRP A 370 21.53 -1.25 -13.55
N LYS A 371 20.33 -1.62 -13.12
CA LYS A 371 20.09 -2.93 -12.51
C LYS A 371 19.82 -4.01 -13.54
N VAL A 372 19.14 -3.69 -14.63
CA VAL A 372 18.65 -4.68 -15.61
C VAL A 372 19.49 -4.68 -16.87
N SER A 373 19.67 -5.84 -17.50
CA SER A 373 20.38 -5.95 -18.77
C SER A 373 19.54 -5.54 -19.98
N ASP A 374 18.21 -5.56 -19.87
CA ASP A 374 17.29 -5.13 -20.91
C ASP A 374 16.33 -4.05 -20.38
N VAL A 375 16.51 -2.83 -20.86
CA VAL A 375 15.68 -1.70 -20.41
C VAL A 375 14.28 -1.69 -21.03
N GLY A 376 14.02 -2.57 -22.01
CA GLY A 376 12.69 -2.75 -22.58
C GLY A 376 11.62 -3.03 -21.53
N TRP A 377 12.00 -3.69 -20.42
CA TRP A 377 11.12 -4.00 -19.30
C TRP A 377 10.57 -2.77 -18.59
N TYR A 378 11.30 -1.64 -18.58
CA TYR A 378 10.85 -0.39 -17.94
C TYR A 378 10.19 0.59 -18.91
N THR A 379 10.13 0.29 -20.21
CA THR A 379 9.67 1.27 -21.20
C THR A 379 8.24 1.76 -20.92
N TYR A 380 7.36 0.85 -20.49
CA TYR A 380 5.98 1.18 -20.15
C TYR A 380 5.87 1.96 -18.84
N SER A 381 6.49 1.46 -17.76
CA SER A 381 6.45 2.12 -16.45
C SER A 381 7.09 3.50 -16.45
N MET A 382 8.20 3.69 -17.18
CA MET A 382 8.83 5.01 -17.35
C MET A 382 7.96 5.95 -18.20
N THR A 383 7.22 5.42 -19.19
CA THR A 383 6.26 6.21 -19.95
C THR A 383 5.14 6.73 -19.05
N ASP A 384 4.56 5.87 -18.20
CA ASP A 384 3.51 6.27 -17.28
C ASP A 384 4.00 7.21 -16.20
N LEU A 385 5.19 6.97 -15.64
CA LEU A 385 5.83 7.88 -14.70
C LEU A 385 5.98 9.29 -15.30
N TYR A 386 6.50 9.42 -16.52
CA TYR A 386 6.65 10.71 -17.19
C TYR A 386 5.31 11.37 -17.54
N ARG A 387 4.29 10.56 -17.86
CA ARG A 387 2.93 11.06 -18.05
C ARG A 387 2.40 11.68 -16.75
N TYR A 388 2.49 10.97 -15.63
CA TYR A 388 2.05 11.47 -14.33
C TYR A 388 2.89 12.65 -13.85
N MET A 389 4.21 12.64 -14.04
CA MET A 389 5.07 13.80 -13.73
C MET A 389 4.65 15.03 -14.52
N GLY A 390 4.35 14.90 -15.82
CA GLY A 390 3.85 16.01 -16.63
C GLY A 390 2.48 16.53 -16.17
N GLN A 391 1.56 15.65 -15.78
CA GLN A 391 0.27 16.07 -15.19
C GLN A 391 0.44 16.74 -13.83
N SER A 392 1.35 16.24 -13.01
CA SER A 392 1.65 16.81 -11.70
C SER A 392 2.27 18.20 -11.82
N HIS A 393 3.11 18.43 -12.84
CA HIS A 393 3.67 19.74 -13.14
C HIS A 393 2.61 20.79 -13.45
N GLU A 394 1.67 20.44 -14.34
CA GLU A 394 0.52 21.29 -14.70
C GLU A 394 -0.23 21.73 -13.44
N VAL A 395 -0.60 20.76 -12.59
CA VAL A 395 -1.32 21.02 -11.33
C VAL A 395 -0.49 21.84 -10.32
N LEU A 396 0.81 21.58 -10.22
CA LEU A 396 1.69 22.33 -9.33
C LEU A 396 1.86 23.79 -9.79
N LEU A 397 1.92 24.04 -11.10
CA LEU A 397 1.95 25.40 -11.64
C LEU A 397 0.61 26.12 -11.45
N ASP A 398 -0.52 25.41 -11.57
CA ASP A 398 -1.83 25.98 -11.28
C ASP A 398 -1.96 26.43 -9.81
N HIS A 399 -1.40 25.66 -8.87
CA HIS A 399 -1.46 25.99 -7.44
C HIS A 399 -0.43 27.03 -7.01
N TYR A 400 0.79 26.98 -7.57
CA TYR A 400 1.94 27.71 -7.03
C TYR A 400 2.60 28.67 -8.03
N GLY A 401 2.10 28.78 -9.26
CA GLY A 401 2.70 29.62 -10.31
C GLY A 401 2.89 31.08 -9.90
N ASP A 402 1.89 31.67 -9.22
CA ASP A 402 1.96 33.04 -8.71
C ASP A 402 3.00 33.21 -7.59
N ASP A 403 3.16 32.22 -6.72
CA ASP A 403 4.17 32.22 -5.65
C ASP A 403 5.56 32.12 -6.26
N ILE A 404 5.73 31.23 -7.25
CA ILE A 404 6.99 31.01 -7.99
C ILE A 404 7.42 32.29 -8.72
N ALA A 405 6.47 33.02 -9.32
CA ALA A 405 6.75 34.28 -10.01
C ALA A 405 7.28 35.40 -9.09
N GLN A 406 7.02 35.30 -7.78
CA GLN A 406 7.48 36.25 -6.77
C GLN A 406 8.85 35.88 -6.17
N VAL A 407 9.35 34.66 -6.44
CA VAL A 407 10.64 34.21 -5.91
C VAL A 407 11.76 34.68 -6.83
N GLU A 408 12.53 35.64 -6.33
CA GLU A 408 13.81 36.01 -6.94
C GLU A 408 14.87 34.96 -6.56
N MET A 409 15.06 33.97 -7.42
CA MET A 409 16.19 33.04 -7.30
C MET A 409 16.72 32.61 -8.66
N GLU A 410 18.02 32.33 -8.72
CA GLU A 410 18.60 31.67 -9.88
C GLU A 410 18.20 30.19 -9.84
N TRP A 411 17.07 29.88 -10.47
CA TRP A 411 16.52 28.52 -10.51
C TRP A 411 17.61 27.51 -10.88
N GLN A 412 18.55 27.85 -11.76
CA GLN A 412 19.64 26.99 -12.18
C GLN A 412 20.51 26.42 -11.04
N TYR A 413 20.76 27.18 -9.96
CA TYR A 413 21.79 26.84 -8.96
C TYR A 413 21.37 26.98 -7.50
N GLU A 414 20.30 27.70 -7.24
CA GLU A 414 19.94 28.08 -5.89
C GLU A 414 18.94 27.11 -5.25
N HIS A 415 18.86 27.18 -3.93
CA HIS A 415 17.82 26.55 -3.14
C HIS A 415 16.68 27.55 -2.98
N VAL A 416 15.47 27.07 -2.71
CA VAL A 416 14.34 27.95 -2.42
C VAL A 416 14.68 28.84 -1.21
N PRO A 417 14.64 30.18 -1.35
CA PRO A 417 14.91 31.10 -0.25
C PRO A 417 14.03 30.83 0.97
N ASP A 418 14.57 31.10 2.17
CA ASP A 418 13.84 30.89 3.43
C ASP A 418 12.63 31.82 3.58
N ASP A 419 12.66 32.98 2.91
CA ASP A 419 11.61 33.99 2.90
C ASP A 419 10.64 33.88 1.70
N ALA A 420 10.77 32.83 0.88
CA ALA A 420 9.88 32.60 -0.26
C ALA A 420 8.41 32.49 0.19
N PRO A 421 7.45 33.14 -0.51
CA PRO A 421 6.03 32.95 -0.27
C PRO A 421 5.69 31.48 -0.47
N ASN A 422 4.89 30.91 0.44
CA ASN A 422 4.48 29.51 0.37
C ASN A 422 5.65 28.56 0.06
N ARG A 423 6.74 28.69 0.83
CA ARG A 423 8.01 27.99 0.61
C ARG A 423 7.88 26.49 0.35
N GLU A 424 6.94 25.81 1.00
CA GLU A 424 6.71 24.37 0.78
C GLU A 424 6.16 24.08 -0.63
N GLY A 425 5.21 24.87 -1.11
CA GLY A 425 4.68 24.79 -2.48
C GLY A 425 5.77 25.07 -3.52
N VAL A 426 6.52 26.17 -3.35
CA VAL A 426 7.65 26.51 -4.24
C VAL A 426 8.71 25.40 -4.23
N ASN A 427 9.03 24.85 -3.05
CA ASN A 427 9.98 23.75 -2.92
C ASN A 427 9.51 22.45 -3.60
N SER A 428 8.19 22.25 -3.70
CA SER A 428 7.63 21.11 -4.45
C SER A 428 7.86 21.24 -5.95
N VAL A 429 7.68 22.44 -6.51
CA VAL A 429 7.98 22.70 -7.94
C VAL A 429 9.48 22.63 -8.21
N TYR A 430 10.29 23.17 -7.30
CA TYR A 430 11.74 23.04 -7.38
C TYR A 430 12.20 21.57 -7.35
N ALA A 431 11.67 20.77 -6.43
CA ALA A 431 11.95 19.33 -6.36
C ALA A 431 11.46 18.60 -7.62
N TRP A 432 10.33 19.02 -8.18
CA TRP A 432 9.79 18.42 -9.39
C TRP A 432 10.75 18.60 -10.56
N ARG A 433 11.25 19.83 -10.73
CA ARG A 433 12.26 20.16 -11.73
C ARG A 433 13.55 19.37 -11.52
N LYS A 434 14.03 19.24 -10.27
CA LYS A 434 15.21 18.42 -9.97
C LYS A 434 15.01 16.96 -10.38
N ALA A 435 13.85 16.38 -10.09
CA ALA A 435 13.52 15.02 -10.51
C ALA A 435 13.47 14.90 -12.04
N LEU A 436 12.82 15.84 -12.75
CA LEU A 436 12.80 15.85 -14.22
C LEU A 436 14.22 15.88 -14.81
N PHE A 437 15.08 16.76 -14.30
CA PHE A 437 16.45 16.94 -14.81
C PHE A 437 17.31 15.71 -14.52
N ALA A 438 17.27 15.20 -13.30
CA ALA A 438 18.05 14.02 -12.91
C ALA A 438 17.63 12.78 -13.70
N THR A 439 16.32 12.54 -13.86
CA THR A 439 15.82 11.39 -14.61
C THR A 439 16.11 11.52 -16.11
N THR A 440 15.95 12.71 -16.70
CA THR A 440 16.30 12.96 -18.10
C THR A 440 17.81 12.79 -18.34
N GLY A 441 18.64 13.31 -17.43
CA GLY A 441 20.09 13.13 -17.49
C GLY A 441 20.49 11.65 -17.41
N ALA A 442 19.84 10.88 -16.53
CA ALA A 442 20.03 9.44 -16.44
C ALA A 442 19.63 8.71 -17.74
N PHE A 443 18.52 9.11 -18.37
CA PHE A 443 18.07 8.54 -19.64
C PHE A 443 19.06 8.84 -20.78
N LEU A 444 19.51 10.08 -20.90
CA LEU A 444 20.47 10.47 -21.93
C LEU A 444 21.81 9.76 -21.77
N ARG A 445 22.29 9.65 -20.52
CA ARG A 445 23.48 8.87 -20.20
C ARG A 445 23.32 7.42 -20.61
N TYR A 446 22.21 6.79 -20.23
CA TYR A 446 21.93 5.40 -20.57
C TYR A 446 21.89 5.20 -22.09
N VAL A 447 21.26 6.11 -22.85
CA VAL A 447 21.22 6.04 -24.32
C VAL A 447 22.61 6.17 -24.92
N ASN A 448 23.47 7.01 -24.36
CA ASN A 448 24.84 7.17 -24.84
C ASN A 448 25.67 5.90 -24.64
N GLU A 449 25.49 5.21 -23.50
CA GLU A 449 26.24 4.00 -23.17
C GLU A 449 25.68 2.75 -23.88
N GLU A 450 24.35 2.59 -23.95
CA GLU A 450 23.67 1.37 -24.40
C GLU A 450 23.01 1.49 -25.79
N GLY A 451 22.96 2.71 -26.35
CA GLY A 451 22.41 2.97 -27.69
C GLY A 451 20.89 2.88 -27.80
N ARG A 452 20.15 2.80 -26.68
CA ARG A 452 18.69 2.68 -26.66
C ARG A 452 18.08 3.52 -25.54
N TYR A 453 16.90 4.10 -25.80
CA TYR A 453 16.17 4.84 -24.77
C TYR A 453 15.45 3.89 -23.79
N PRO A 454 15.46 4.22 -22.49
CA PRO A 454 14.72 3.47 -21.46
C PRO A 454 13.21 3.74 -21.46
N ILE A 455 12.78 4.73 -22.25
CA ILE A 455 11.42 5.17 -22.48
C ILE A 455 11.24 5.30 -23.99
N ALA A 456 10.02 5.17 -24.51
CA ALA A 456 9.80 5.50 -25.92
C ALA A 456 10.20 6.97 -26.18
N GLU A 457 11.20 7.19 -27.05
CA GLU A 457 11.80 8.52 -27.29
C GLU A 457 10.74 9.58 -27.64
N GLY A 458 9.72 9.20 -28.43
CA GLY A 458 8.61 10.08 -28.76
C GLY A 458 7.78 10.53 -27.56
N ASN A 459 7.61 9.66 -26.56
CA ASN A 459 6.90 9.99 -25.32
C ASN A 459 7.73 10.93 -24.45
N LEU A 460 9.05 10.72 -24.36
CA LEU A 460 9.96 11.63 -23.66
C LEU A 460 9.94 13.03 -24.28
N LYS A 461 10.05 13.12 -25.61
CA LYS A 461 9.94 14.39 -26.35
C LYS A 461 8.59 15.07 -26.13
N LYS A 462 7.49 14.30 -26.17
CA LYS A 462 6.14 14.82 -25.93
C LYS A 462 5.97 15.37 -24.51
N ALA A 463 6.50 14.67 -23.50
CA ALA A 463 6.45 15.11 -22.11
C ALA A 463 7.22 16.43 -21.91
N TRP A 464 8.46 16.50 -22.40
CA TRP A 464 9.26 17.74 -22.37
C TRP A 464 8.59 18.91 -23.10
N LYS A 465 8.00 18.64 -24.28
CA LYS A 465 7.24 19.64 -25.02
C LYS A 465 6.10 20.22 -24.17
N LYS A 466 5.28 19.34 -23.59
CA LYS A 466 4.11 19.71 -22.78
C LYS A 466 4.53 20.57 -21.59
N VAL A 467 5.52 20.10 -20.82
CA VAL A 467 6.08 20.81 -19.66
C VAL A 467 6.57 22.22 -20.01
N CYS A 468 7.32 22.37 -21.11
CA CYS A 468 7.84 23.68 -21.50
C CYS A 468 6.73 24.64 -21.97
N ILE A 469 5.71 24.12 -22.68
CA ILE A 469 4.55 24.93 -23.10
C ILE A 469 3.83 25.47 -21.86
N GLU A 470 3.44 24.59 -20.93
CA GLU A 470 2.73 24.97 -19.70
C GLU A 470 3.51 25.98 -18.87
N ALA A 471 4.81 25.74 -18.66
CA ALA A 471 5.65 26.66 -17.92
C ALA A 471 5.71 28.03 -18.61
N SER A 472 5.82 28.06 -19.94
CA SER A 472 5.89 29.30 -20.73
C SER A 472 4.58 30.12 -20.74
N GLU A 473 3.47 29.48 -20.42
CA GLU A 473 2.15 30.11 -20.25
C GLU A 473 1.90 30.57 -18.81
N SER A 474 2.68 30.06 -17.85
CA SER A 474 2.59 30.43 -16.44
C SER A 474 3.23 31.80 -16.16
N PRO A 475 2.85 32.49 -15.07
CA PRO A 475 3.48 33.76 -14.67
C PRO A 475 4.95 33.62 -14.24
N ALA A 476 5.44 32.39 -14.05
CA ALA A 476 6.79 32.11 -13.59
C ALA A 476 7.83 32.13 -14.73
N GLU A 477 8.09 33.32 -15.26
CA GLU A 477 8.95 33.52 -16.44
C GLU A 477 10.34 32.89 -16.30
N ASP A 478 11.03 33.15 -15.17
CA ASP A 478 12.40 32.68 -14.94
C ASP A 478 12.50 31.14 -14.85
N TYR A 479 11.48 30.53 -14.22
CA TYR A 479 11.34 29.08 -14.16
C TYR A 479 11.11 28.48 -15.55
N ALA A 480 10.24 29.09 -16.35
CA ALA A 480 9.96 28.66 -17.73
C ALA A 480 11.20 28.75 -18.62
N VAL A 481 11.94 29.86 -18.54
CA VAL A 481 13.23 30.03 -19.23
C VAL A 481 14.20 28.92 -18.85
N THR A 482 14.28 28.58 -17.56
CA THR A 482 15.14 27.51 -17.05
C THR A 482 14.78 26.13 -17.63
N LEU A 483 13.50 25.80 -17.74
CA LEU A 483 13.05 24.56 -18.39
C LEU A 483 13.37 24.53 -19.90
N CYS A 484 13.20 25.66 -20.60
CA CYS A 484 13.58 25.78 -22.01
C CYS A 484 15.09 25.67 -22.21
N GLN A 485 15.92 26.21 -21.30
CA GLN A 485 17.37 26.02 -21.33
C GLN A 485 17.73 24.54 -21.22
N ALA A 486 17.11 23.81 -20.28
CA ALA A 486 17.32 22.36 -20.16
C ALA A 486 16.91 21.60 -21.43
N LEU A 487 15.81 21.98 -22.10
CA LEU A 487 15.41 21.39 -23.38
C LEU A 487 16.43 21.66 -24.51
N ILE A 488 17.03 22.84 -24.53
CA ILE A 488 18.14 23.18 -25.45
C ILE A 488 19.36 22.30 -25.14
N GLU A 489 19.69 22.08 -23.87
CA GLU A 489 20.78 21.18 -23.45
C GLU A 489 20.53 19.72 -23.86
N VAL A 490 19.30 19.21 -23.71
CA VAL A 490 18.92 17.88 -24.23
C VAL A 490 19.19 17.81 -25.73
N THR A 491 18.81 18.85 -26.48
CA THR A 491 18.99 18.93 -27.93
C THR A 491 20.47 18.96 -28.32
N LEU A 492 21.27 19.71 -27.56
CA LEU A 492 22.72 19.81 -27.75
C LEU A 492 23.40 18.47 -27.50
N PHE A 493 23.12 17.83 -26.36
CA PHE A 493 23.65 16.52 -26.03
C PHE A 493 23.31 15.49 -27.12
N SER A 494 22.03 15.44 -27.51
CA SER A 494 21.56 14.52 -28.54
C SER A 494 22.20 14.77 -29.90
N LYS A 495 22.71 15.98 -30.22
CA LYS A 495 23.43 16.25 -31.46
C LYS A 495 24.90 15.82 -31.43
N LEU A 496 25.51 15.90 -30.26
CA LEU A 496 26.94 15.66 -30.10
C LEU A 496 27.25 14.18 -29.88
N GLU A 497 26.43 13.52 -29.05
CA GLU A 497 26.74 12.19 -28.54
C GLU A 497 25.86 11.09 -29.15
N LEU A 498 24.69 11.43 -29.71
CA LEU A 498 23.70 10.43 -30.16
C LEU A 498 23.50 10.42 -31.68
N ASP A 499 23.40 9.21 -32.27
CA ASP A 499 22.99 9.02 -33.67
C ASP A 499 21.48 9.27 -33.80
N GLN A 500 21.09 10.45 -34.30
CA GLN A 500 19.69 10.86 -34.35
C GLN A 500 18.91 10.08 -35.42
N LYS A 501 18.02 9.19 -34.97
CA LYS A 501 16.98 8.57 -35.82
C LYS A 501 15.62 9.07 -35.36
N GLY A 502 14.83 9.65 -36.26
CA GLY A 502 13.46 10.11 -35.98
C GLY A 502 13.31 11.64 -35.89
N ILE A 503 12.27 12.11 -35.18
CA ILE A 503 11.97 13.55 -35.04
C ILE A 503 13.10 14.20 -34.21
N SER A 504 13.78 15.21 -34.75
CA SER A 504 14.85 15.90 -34.03
C SER A 504 14.33 16.65 -32.80
N TRP A 505 15.17 16.77 -31.76
CA TRP A 505 14.85 17.58 -30.59
C TRP A 505 14.70 19.08 -30.91
N ASP A 506 15.35 19.59 -31.97
CA ASP A 506 15.10 20.95 -32.47
C ASP A 506 13.66 21.14 -32.99
N SER A 507 13.03 20.09 -33.53
CA SER A 507 11.60 20.15 -33.88
C SER A 507 10.72 20.28 -32.65
N CYS A 508 11.15 19.74 -31.50
CA CYS A 508 10.46 19.89 -30.23
C CYS A 508 10.48 21.36 -29.76
N ILE A 509 11.66 22.00 -29.77
CA ILE A 509 11.83 23.41 -29.43
C ILE A 509 10.95 24.29 -30.33
N GLY A 510 10.98 24.07 -31.65
CA GLY A 510 10.16 24.86 -32.59
C GLY A 510 8.65 24.72 -32.35
N ARG A 511 8.18 23.57 -31.83
CA ARG A 511 6.77 23.42 -31.40
C ARG A 511 6.48 24.14 -30.09
N VAL A 512 7.41 24.17 -29.14
CA VAL A 512 7.27 24.99 -27.91
C VAL A 512 7.17 26.47 -28.28
N MET A 513 7.96 26.94 -29.25
CA MET A 513 7.88 28.33 -29.75
C MET A 513 6.53 28.65 -30.41
N HIS A 514 5.92 27.67 -31.08
CA HIS A 514 4.65 27.85 -31.80
C HIS A 514 3.43 27.72 -30.89
N GLU A 515 3.43 26.72 -30.02
CA GLU A 515 2.29 26.37 -29.15
C GLU A 515 2.33 27.13 -27.81
N GLY A 516 3.50 27.52 -27.32
CA GLY A 516 3.69 28.27 -26.07
C GLY A 516 4.17 29.71 -26.31
N ASN A 517 5.12 30.20 -25.49
CA ASN A 517 5.65 31.56 -25.60
C ASN A 517 7.05 31.58 -26.27
N ARG A 518 7.12 32.16 -27.47
CA ARG A 518 8.38 32.34 -28.23
C ARG A 518 9.42 33.15 -27.49
N GLU A 519 9.03 34.21 -26.78
CA GLU A 519 9.96 35.12 -26.10
C GLU A 519 10.73 34.39 -24.99
N ILE A 520 10.09 33.47 -24.27
CA ILE A 520 10.71 32.62 -23.26
C ILE A 520 11.80 31.74 -23.85
N VAL A 521 11.52 31.12 -25.01
CA VAL A 521 12.47 30.25 -25.70
C VAL A 521 13.66 31.06 -26.22
N ASP A 522 13.41 32.25 -26.79
CA ASP A 522 14.47 33.15 -27.25
C ASP A 522 15.35 33.62 -26.08
N GLN A 523 14.76 33.98 -24.93
CA GLN A 523 15.51 34.29 -23.71
C GLN A 523 16.37 33.11 -23.22
N ALA A 524 15.88 31.87 -23.33
CA ALA A 524 16.65 30.69 -22.98
C ALA A 524 17.90 30.52 -23.87
N PHE A 525 17.77 30.75 -25.19
CA PHE A 525 18.92 30.79 -26.09
C PHE A 525 19.89 31.92 -25.74
N GLU A 526 19.39 33.13 -25.50
CA GLU A 526 20.22 34.27 -25.11
C GLU A 526 21.02 33.99 -23.84
N ARG A 527 20.42 33.38 -22.80
CA ARG A 527 21.13 33.05 -21.56
C ARG A 527 22.29 32.08 -21.78
N ILE A 528 22.13 31.10 -22.67
CA ILE A 528 23.21 30.16 -23.01
C ILE A 528 24.31 30.89 -23.81
N LEU A 529 23.93 31.75 -24.76
CA LEU A 529 24.86 32.47 -25.64
C LEU A 529 25.56 33.67 -24.97
N ARG A 530 25.15 34.07 -23.76
CA ARG A 530 25.85 35.12 -22.97
C ARG A 530 27.24 34.70 -22.50
N TYR A 531 27.55 33.40 -22.50
CA TYR A 531 28.85 32.89 -22.08
C TYR A 531 29.82 32.88 -23.25
N ASP A 532 31.07 33.34 -23.05
CA ASP A 532 32.10 33.24 -24.09
C ASP A 532 32.67 31.81 -24.17
N TYR A 533 33.12 31.40 -25.36
CA TYR A 533 33.84 30.14 -25.53
C TYR A 533 35.10 30.05 -24.66
N LYS A 534 35.23 28.96 -23.90
CA LYS A 534 36.38 28.66 -23.05
C LYS A 534 37.08 27.39 -23.52
N LYS A 535 38.31 27.53 -24.00
CA LYS A 535 39.11 26.38 -24.49
C LYS A 535 39.50 25.41 -23.38
N GLU A 536 39.73 25.93 -22.18
CA GLU A 536 40.24 25.15 -21.04
C GLU A 536 39.10 24.61 -20.20
N LYS A 537 39.18 23.32 -19.87
CA LYS A 537 38.26 22.71 -18.92
C LYS A 537 38.51 23.34 -17.54
N PRO A 538 37.46 23.61 -16.78
CA PRO A 538 37.62 24.22 -15.48
C PRO A 538 38.39 23.31 -14.50
N GLU A 539 39.40 23.86 -13.84
CA GLU A 539 40.25 23.13 -12.87
C GLU A 539 39.44 22.63 -11.65
N PRO A 540 39.90 21.58 -10.93
CA PRO A 540 39.27 21.16 -9.68
C PRO A 540 39.32 22.29 -8.64
N LEU A 541 38.17 22.70 -8.10
CA LEU A 541 38.08 23.86 -7.21
C LEU A 541 38.50 23.56 -5.77
N GLY A 542 39.05 24.59 -5.11
CA GLY A 542 39.03 24.72 -3.66
C GLY A 542 37.69 25.24 -3.13
N ALA A 543 37.41 25.07 -1.84
CA ALA A 543 36.20 25.62 -1.21
C ALA A 543 36.24 27.16 -1.19
N GLY A 544 35.41 27.81 -2.02
CA GLY A 544 35.27 29.28 -2.09
C GLY A 544 35.22 29.86 -3.51
N GLU A 545 35.73 29.13 -4.51
CA GLU A 545 35.83 29.60 -5.92
C GLU A 545 34.62 29.19 -6.79
N MET A 546 33.58 28.63 -6.17
CA MET A 546 32.40 28.13 -6.92
C MET A 546 31.63 29.24 -7.63
N GLU A 547 31.58 30.44 -7.05
CA GLU A 547 30.78 31.55 -7.59
C GLU A 547 31.45 32.18 -8.82
N GLU A 548 32.77 32.39 -8.78
CA GLU A 548 33.54 32.87 -9.94
C GLU A 548 33.45 31.87 -11.11
N ARG A 549 33.46 30.56 -10.83
CA ARG A 549 33.29 29.53 -11.86
C ARG A 549 31.90 29.53 -12.49
N ARG A 550 30.84 29.88 -11.74
CA ARG A 550 29.48 30.00 -12.30
C ARG A 550 29.38 31.16 -13.28
N GLN A 551 30.11 32.25 -13.03
CA GLN A 551 30.15 33.38 -13.96
C GLN A 551 30.93 33.06 -15.24
N GLU A 552 31.94 32.20 -15.17
CA GLU A 552 32.81 31.89 -16.31
C GLU A 552 32.32 30.69 -17.16
N TYR A 553 31.67 29.71 -16.54
CA TYR A 553 31.30 28.46 -17.19
C TYR A 553 29.82 28.16 -17.07
N TYR A 554 29.16 27.99 -18.22
CA TYR A 554 27.78 27.52 -18.28
C TYR A 554 27.71 26.06 -17.81
N GLN A 555 27.25 25.84 -16.58
CA GLN A 555 27.07 24.50 -16.04
C GLN A 555 25.79 23.87 -16.57
N ASN A 556 25.93 22.67 -17.15
CA ASN A 556 24.81 21.86 -17.60
C ASN A 556 23.87 21.51 -16.42
N GLN A 557 22.57 21.72 -16.63
CA GLN A 557 21.53 21.55 -15.61
C GLN A 557 21.10 20.10 -15.43
N LEU A 558 21.20 19.30 -16.48
CA LEU A 558 20.83 17.87 -16.51
C LEU A 558 21.84 16.98 -15.77
N ARG A 559 22.99 17.54 -15.34
CA ARG A 559 24.07 16.83 -14.60
C ARG A 559 24.51 15.53 -15.27
N ILE A 560 24.54 15.52 -16.60
CA ILE A 560 25.00 14.36 -17.37
C ILE A 560 26.48 14.15 -17.06
N GLN A 561 26.83 13.00 -16.48
CA GLN A 561 28.20 12.69 -16.11
C GLN A 561 29.12 12.79 -17.33
N ASP A 562 30.29 13.39 -17.15
CA ASP A 562 31.32 13.60 -18.17
C ASP A 562 30.94 14.54 -19.33
N PHE A 563 29.73 15.13 -19.30
CA PHE A 563 29.37 16.18 -20.26
C PHE A 563 30.02 17.51 -19.83
N PRO A 564 30.88 18.10 -20.66
CA PRO A 564 31.61 19.31 -20.29
C PRO A 564 30.66 20.52 -20.22
N PRO A 565 31.05 21.60 -19.53
CA PRO A 565 30.30 22.86 -19.57
C PRO A 565 30.03 23.28 -21.01
N VAL A 566 28.83 23.77 -21.31
CA VAL A 566 28.38 23.98 -22.70
C VAL A 566 29.32 24.92 -23.45
N ASN A 567 29.76 26.00 -22.80
CA ASN A 567 30.67 26.98 -23.39
C ASN A 567 32.12 26.49 -23.54
N THR A 568 32.44 25.25 -23.18
CA THR A 568 33.75 24.62 -23.47
C THR A 568 33.75 23.73 -24.70
N ILE A 569 32.58 23.48 -25.28
CA ILE A 569 32.43 22.70 -26.51
C ILE A 569 32.95 23.55 -27.68
N LEU A 570 33.81 22.96 -28.52
CA LEU A 570 34.35 23.66 -29.68
C LEU A 570 33.20 24.09 -30.59
N LYS A 571 33.14 25.39 -30.93
CA LYS A 571 32.07 25.99 -31.76
C LYS A 571 30.68 25.87 -31.12
N PHE A 572 30.58 25.88 -29.78
CA PHE A 572 29.27 25.76 -29.13
C PHE A 572 28.28 26.86 -29.59
N GLU A 573 28.74 28.10 -29.79
CA GLU A 573 27.94 29.21 -30.33
C GLU A 573 27.31 28.82 -31.68
N GLU A 574 28.15 28.40 -32.65
CA GLU A 574 27.67 27.96 -33.99
C GLU A 574 26.64 26.81 -33.87
N ILE A 575 26.84 25.89 -32.92
CA ILE A 575 25.95 24.76 -32.71
C ILE A 575 24.61 25.23 -32.12
N VAL A 576 24.64 26.05 -31.07
CA VAL A 576 23.44 26.59 -30.41
C VAL A 576 22.65 27.48 -31.38
N GLU A 577 23.31 28.36 -32.11
CA GLU A 577 22.69 29.17 -33.18
C GLU A 577 22.07 28.28 -34.27
N SER A 578 22.72 27.18 -34.64
CA SER A 578 22.13 26.24 -35.61
C SER A 578 20.88 25.53 -35.06
N ILE A 579 20.82 25.28 -33.75
CA ILE A 579 19.63 24.72 -33.08
C ILE A 579 18.52 25.77 -33.09
N GLN A 580 18.81 27.00 -32.70
CA GLN A 580 17.86 28.12 -32.71
C GLN A 580 17.29 28.35 -34.11
N LYS A 581 18.15 28.38 -35.14
CA LYS A 581 17.71 28.52 -36.53
C LYS A 581 16.73 27.43 -36.95
N ARG A 582 17.05 26.15 -36.69
CA ARG A 582 16.14 25.04 -37.03
C ARG A 582 14.84 25.08 -36.25
N ALA A 583 14.88 25.50 -34.98
CA ALA A 583 13.67 25.68 -34.17
C ALA A 583 12.78 26.79 -34.76
N ASN A 584 13.36 27.92 -35.17
CA ASN A 584 12.67 29.01 -35.87
C ASN A 584 12.06 28.55 -37.20
N ASP A 585 12.86 27.90 -38.06
CA ASP A 585 12.39 27.36 -39.35
C ASP A 585 11.19 26.41 -39.11
N ARG A 586 11.25 25.59 -38.05
CA ARG A 586 10.16 24.69 -37.69
C ARG A 586 8.92 25.45 -37.21
N CYS A 587 9.08 26.44 -36.34
CA CYS A 587 7.98 27.29 -35.86
C CYS A 587 7.28 28.00 -37.02
N GLU A 588 8.04 28.55 -37.97
CA GLU A 588 7.52 29.20 -39.17
C GLU A 588 6.73 28.21 -40.04
N SER A 589 7.26 27.00 -40.26
CA SER A 589 6.57 25.96 -41.04
C SER A 589 5.27 25.44 -40.41
N LEU A 590 5.03 25.70 -39.12
CA LEU A 590 3.78 25.34 -38.43
C LEU A 590 2.73 26.46 -38.53
N ASN A 591 3.14 27.68 -38.88
CA ASN A 591 2.25 28.82 -39.12
C ASN A 591 1.74 28.85 -40.58
N GLU A 592 2.46 28.22 -41.50
CA GLU A 592 2.05 27.99 -42.90
C GLU A 592 1.06 26.83 -43.03
#